data_AF-A0A7C4HE77-F1
#
_entry.id   AF-A0A7C4HE77-F1
#
_cell.length_a   1.000
_cell.length_b   1.000
_cell.length_c   1.000
_cell.angle_alpha   90.00
_cell.angle_beta   90.00
_cell.angle_gamma   90.00
#
_symmetry.space_group_name_H-M   'P 1'
#
loop_
_entity.id
_entity.type
_entity.pdbx_description
1 polymer ?
#
loop_
_entity_poly.entity_id
_entity_poly.type
_entity_poly.pdbx_seq_one_letter_code
_entity_poly.pdbx_strand_id
1 'polypeptide(L)' 'MMFYILPGSSCIPKIIENYEGIVGVACGEELKLAKSFLEIKKIPGQAIPLIKNGCANTKFSLEMLEKIL' A
#
# COMPACT_ATOMS: atom_id res chain seq x y z
N MET A 1 12.81 9.67 1.53
CA MET A 1 11.79 8.64 1.27
C MET A 1 11.80 7.68 2.44
N MET A 2 10.68 7.57 3.16
CA MET A 2 10.56 6.73 4.36
C MET A 2 9.78 5.47 3.98
N PHE A 3 10.34 4.29 4.21
CA PHE A 3 9.70 3.03 3.85
C PHE A 3 9.18 2.32 5.09
N TYR A 4 7.92 1.91 5.06
CA TYR A 4 7.26 1.19 6.15
C TYR A 4 6.91 -0.22 5.67
N ILE A 5 7.39 -1.23 6.39
CA ILE A 5 6.98 -2.63 6.18
C ILE A 5 5.94 -2.93 7.26
N LEU A 6 4.70 -3.19 6.83
CA LEU A 6 3.58 -3.40 7.74
C LEU A 6 3.17 -4.88 7.78
N PRO A 7 3.09 -5.50 8.97
CA PRO A 7 2.56 -6.84 9.13
C PRO A 7 1.02 -6.78 9.12
N GLY A 8 0.45 -6.61 7.94
CA GLY A 8 -1.00 -6.65 7.72
C GLY A 8 -1.70 -5.27 7.69
N SER A 9 -2.98 -5.31 7.32
CA SER A 9 -3.78 -4.13 6.97
C SER A 9 -4.34 -3.34 8.17
N SER A 10 -4.28 -3.90 9.37
CA SER A 10 -4.81 -3.26 10.60
C SER A 10 -4.01 -2.04 11.06
N CYS A 11 -2.76 -1.90 10.61
CA CYS A 11 -1.89 -0.77 10.97
C CYS A 11 -2.03 0.44 10.04
N ILE A 12 -2.68 0.28 8.89
CA ILE A 12 -2.83 1.32 7.85
C ILE A 12 -3.35 2.66 8.42
N PRO A 13 -4.49 2.72 9.13
CA PRO A 13 -5.07 4.01 9.53
C PRO A 13 -4.18 4.81 10.49
N LYS A 14 -3.34 4.14 11.30
CA LYS A 14 -2.45 4.84 12.26
C LYS A 14 -1.29 5.57 11.59
N ILE A 15 -0.92 5.13 10.39
CA ILE A 15 0.28 5.62 9.70
C ILE A 15 -0.13 6.70 8.72
N ILE A 16 -1.25 6.51 8.01
CA ILE A 16 -1.77 7.44 6.99
C ILE A 16 -1.95 8.86 7.53
N GLU A 17 -2.26 9.04 8.81
CA GLU A 17 -2.57 10.38 9.37
C GLU A 17 -1.39 11.37 9.38
N ASN A 18 -0.15 10.90 9.20
CA ASN A 18 1.03 11.76 9.26
C ASN A 18 1.73 11.98 7.92
N TYR A 19 1.14 11.56 6.79
CA TYR A 19 1.78 11.67 5.47
C TYR A 19 0.91 12.40 4.44
N GLU A 20 1.57 13.22 3.63
CA GLU A 20 0.96 13.97 2.52
C GLU A 20 0.75 13.12 1.26
N GLY A 21 1.44 11.98 1.15
CA GLY A 21 1.31 11.06 0.02
C GLY A 21 1.82 9.66 0.35
N ILE A 22 1.13 8.63 -0.14
CA ILE A 22 1.39 7.23 0.23
C ILE A 22 1.52 6.34 -1.01
N VAL A 23 2.61 5.58 -1.10
CA VAL A 23 2.73 4.47 -2.06
C VAL A 23 2.63 3.16 -1.28
N GLY A 24 1.59 2.37 -1.56
CA GLY A 24 1.28 1.13 -0.85
C GLY A 24 1.42 -0.10 -1.73
N VAL A 25 2.07 -1.15 -1.22
CA VAL A 25 2.16 -2.46 -1.87
C VAL A 25 1.35 -3.47 -1.06
N ALA A 26 0.28 -4.04 -1.64
CA ALA A 26 -0.54 -5.02 -0.93
C ALA A 26 -1.33 -5.94 -1.86
N CYS A 27 -2.03 -6.91 -1.27
CA CYS A 27 -3.08 -7.71 -1.90
C CYS A 27 -4.20 -6.82 -2.46
N GLY A 28 -4.95 -7.32 -3.45
CA GLY A 28 -6.09 -6.59 -3.99
C GLY A 28 -7.14 -6.20 -2.93
N GLU A 29 -7.39 -7.06 -1.94
CA GLU A 29 -8.37 -6.80 -0.87
C GLU A 29 -7.92 -5.65 0.05
N GLU A 30 -6.70 -5.70 0.60
CA GLU A 30 -6.22 -4.60 1.42
C GLU A 30 -5.90 -3.32 0.64
N LEU A 31 -5.59 -3.38 -0.67
CA LEU A 31 -5.53 -2.17 -1.50
C LEU A 31 -6.90 -1.51 -1.64
N LYS A 32 -7.97 -2.29 -1.79
CA LYS A 32 -9.35 -1.77 -1.86
C LYS A 32 -9.72 -1.07 -0.55
N LEU A 33 -9.37 -1.67 0.57
CA LEU A 33 -9.58 -1.11 1.91
C LEU A 33 -8.77 0.18 2.08
N ALA A 34 -7.48 0.18 1.73
CA ALA A 34 -6.60 1.35 1.78
C ALA A 34 -7.14 2.50 0.90
N LYS A 35 -7.64 2.20 -0.30
CA LYS A 35 -8.23 3.20 -1.20
C LYS A 35 -9.39 3.94 -0.53
N SER A 36 -10.31 3.23 0.12
CA SER A 36 -11.43 3.86 0.81
C SER A 36 -10.96 4.80 1.94
N PHE A 37 -9.91 4.44 2.67
CA PHE A 37 -9.32 5.32 3.68
C PHE A 37 -8.68 6.58 3.08
N LEU A 38 -7.93 6.43 1.99
CA LEU A 38 -7.30 7.55 1.28
C LEU A 38 -8.34 8.51 0.71
N GLU A 39 -9.44 8.00 0.14
CA GLU A 39 -10.54 8.81 -0.39
C GLU A 39 -11.23 9.62 0.71
N ILE A 40 -11.49 9.02 1.88
CA ILE A 40 -12.08 9.71 3.04
C ILE A 40 -11.15 10.82 3.54
N LYS A 41 -9.84 10.55 3.63
CA LYS A 41 -8.85 11.50 4.13
C LYS A 41 -8.36 12.51 3.07
N LYS A 42 -8.77 12.35 1.80
CA LYS A 42 -8.32 13.15 0.64
C LYS A 42 -6.80 13.18 0.48
N ILE A 43 -6.12 12.08 0.82
CA ILE A 43 -4.67 11.95 0.68
C ILE A 43 -4.38 11.29 -0.67
N PRO A 44 -3.53 11.89 -1.54
CA PRO A 44 -3.11 11.24 -2.77
C PRO A 44 -2.30 9.98 -2.44
N GLY A 45 -2.64 8.87 -3.09
CA GLY A 45 -1.91 7.63 -2.91
C GLY A 45 -1.87 6.77 -4.15
N GLN A 46 -0.81 5.97 -4.25
CA GLN A 46 -0.55 5.06 -5.36
C GLN A 46 -0.47 3.64 -4.82
N ALA A 47 -1.12 2.72 -5.51
CA ALA A 47 -1.22 1.33 -5.09
C ALA A 47 -0.48 0.44 -6.09
N ILE A 48 0.41 -0.43 -5.60
CA ILE A 48 1.09 -1.44 -6.40
C ILE A 48 0.60 -2.82 -5.93
N PRO A 49 -0.21 -3.52 -6.74
CA PRO A 49 -0.72 -4.83 -6.36
C PRO A 49 0.41 -5.87 -6.33
N LEU A 50 0.30 -6.82 -5.40
CA LEU A 50 1.17 -8.00 -5.37
C LEU A 50 0.84 -8.93 -6.56
N ILE A 51 1.88 -9.57 -7.12
CA ILE A 51 1.75 -10.49 -8.27
C ILE A 51 1.01 -11.77 -7.88
N LYS A 52 1.10 -12.17 -6.60
CA LYS A 52 0.41 -13.34 -6.07
C LYS A 52 -0.22 -13.01 -4.72
N ASN A 53 -1.51 -13.28 -4.59
CA ASN A 53 -2.24 -13.14 -3.33
C ASN A 53 -1.73 -14.16 -2.32
N GLY A 54 -1.40 -13.71 -1.10
CA GLY A 54 -1.00 -14.57 0.00
C GLY A 54 -0.30 -13.83 1.13
N CYS A 55 -0.79 -13.97 2.36
CA CYS A 55 -0.18 -13.36 3.55
C CYS A 55 1.18 -13.99 3.93
N ALA A 56 1.58 -15.09 3.28
CA ALA A 56 2.86 -15.75 3.44
C ALA A 56 3.49 -16.03 2.07
N ASN A 57 4.81 -15.83 1.93
CA ASN A 57 5.58 -15.98 0.68
C ASN A 57 5.17 -15.03 -0.45
N THR A 58 4.88 -13.77 -0.12
CA THR A 58 4.54 -12.75 -1.10
C THR A 58 5.75 -12.34 -1.94
N LYS A 59 5.60 -12.41 -3.26
CA LYS A 59 6.61 -11.95 -4.23
C LYS A 59 6.17 -10.59 -4.79
N PHE A 60 7.05 -9.61 -4.62
CA PHE A 60 6.92 -8.27 -5.19
C PHE A 60 7.96 -8.10 -6.30
N SER A 61 7.60 -7.47 -7.42
CA SER A 61 8.54 -7.17 -8.50
C SER A 61 9.07 -5.75 -8.36
N LEU A 62 10.40 -5.63 -8.26
CA LEU A 62 11.10 -4.35 -8.29
C LEU A 62 10.93 -3.64 -9.65
N GLU A 63 10.85 -4.39 -10.76
CA GLU A 63 10.59 -3.80 -12.08
C GLU A 63 9.23 -3.09 -12.16
N MET A 64 8.25 -3.56 -11.39
CA MET A 64 6.94 -2.92 -11.32
C MET A 64 7.00 -1.62 -10.51
N LEU A 65 7.85 -1.56 -9.48
CA LEU A 65 8.11 -0.34 -8.73
C LEU A 65 8.78 0.71 -9.62
N GLU A 66 9.79 0.33 -10.40
CA GLU A 66 10.54 1.24 -11.28
C GLU A 66 9.71 1.83 -12.43
N LYS A 67 8.65 1.16 -12.86
CA LYS A 67 7.74 1.70 -13.91
C LYS A 67 6.70 2.69 -13.38
N ILE A 68 6.51 2.71 -12.06
CA ILE A 68 5.42 3.41 -11.38
C ILE A 68 5.91 4.70 -10.71
N LEU A 69 7.19 4.72 -10.30
CA LEU A 69 7.95 5.89 -9.81
C LEU A 69 8.59 6.66 -10.97
#